data_AF-A0A2E4KZN3-F1
#
_entry.id   AF-A0A2E4KZN3-F1
#
_cell.length_a   1.000
_cell.length_b   1.000
_cell.length_c   1.000
_cell.angle_alpha   90.00
_cell.angle_beta   90.00
_cell.angle_gamma   90.00
#
_symmetry.space_group_name_H-M   'P 1'
#
loop_
_entity.id
_entity.type
_entity.pdbx_description
1 polymer ?
#
loop_
_entity_poly.entity_id
_entity_poly.type
_entity_poly.pdbx_seq_one_letter_code
_entity_poly.pdbx_strand_id
1 'polypeptide(L)' 'MTPELKNDRFLNALLRQPVDQTPVWMMRQAGRYLPEYRATRKIAGDFLSLCKNAEFACEVTVQPL' A
#
# COMPACT_ATOMS: atom_id res chain seq x y z
N MET A 1 -14.51 10.80 13.49
CA MET A 1 -14.27 11.63 12.29
C MET A 1 -13.23 10.91 11.45
N THR A 2 -13.57 10.54 10.22
CA THR A 2 -12.59 10.00 9.27
C THR A 2 -11.59 11.09 8.91
N PRO A 3 -10.29 10.79 8.85
CA PRO A 3 -9.27 11.78 8.49
C PRO A 3 -9.52 12.29 7.06
N GLU A 4 -9.31 13.59 6.88
CA GLU A 4 -9.45 14.25 5.58
C GLU A 4 -8.34 13.80 4.62
N LEU A 5 -8.71 13.52 3.37
CA LEU A 5 -7.79 13.01 2.35
C LEU A 5 -6.86 14.12 1.86
N LYS A 6 -5.55 13.97 2.06
CA LYS A 6 -4.54 14.97 1.64
C LYS A 6 -4.15 14.87 0.15
N ASN A 7 -4.38 13.72 -0.49
CA ASN A 7 -4.03 13.48 -1.90
C ASN A 7 -5.19 12.72 -2.56
N ASP A 8 -5.92 13.42 -3.43
CA ASP A 8 -7.12 12.97 -4.14
C ASP A 8 -6.87 12.74 -5.63
N ARG A 9 -5.65 12.95 -6.14
CA ARG A 9 -5.31 12.85 -7.57
C ARG A 9 -5.75 11.53 -8.21
N PHE A 10 -5.57 10.42 -7.49
CA PHE A 10 -5.99 9.11 -7.98
C PHE A 10 -7.50 9.03 -8.21
N LEU A 11 -8.30 9.52 -7.26
CA LEU A 11 -9.76 9.52 -7.37
C LEU A 11 -10.24 10.50 -8.45
N ASN A 12 -9.69 11.70 -8.47
CA ASN A 12 -10.04 12.74 -9.44
C ASN A 12 -9.73 12.29 -10.87
N ALA A 13 -8.57 11.65 -11.10
CA ALA A 13 -8.22 11.09 -12.41
C ALA A 13 -9.21 10.00 -12.86
N LEU A 14 -9.63 9.09 -11.95
CA LEU A 14 -10.63 8.07 -12.25
C LEU A 14 -12.02 8.66 -12.57
N LEU A 15 -12.38 9.75 -11.89
CA LEU A 15 -13.61 10.50 -12.11
C LEU A 15 -13.53 11.49 -13.28
N ARG A 16 -12.42 11.49 -14.04
CA ARG A 16 -12.18 12.40 -15.19
C ARG A 16 -12.21 13.89 -14.82
N GLN A 17 -11.86 14.21 -13.58
CA GLN A 17 -11.67 15.58 -13.13
C GLN A 17 -10.26 16.07 -13.48
N PRO A 18 -10.06 17.39 -13.66
CA PRO A 18 -8.72 17.96 -13.85
C PRO A 18 -7.80 17.61 -12.69
N VAL A 19 -6.58 17.17 -13.00
CA VAL A 19 -5.50 16.92 -12.04
C VAL A 19 -4.24 17.65 -12.50
N ASP A 20 -3.43 18.08 -11.55
CA ASP A 20 -2.15 18.76 -11.79
C ASP A 20 -1.07 17.84 -12.36
N GLN A 21 -1.11 16.54 -12.00
CA GLN A 21 -0.20 15.51 -12.50
C GLN A 21 -0.93 14.15 -12.62
N THR A 22 -0.47 13.30 -13.54
CA THR A 22 -0.99 11.93 -13.68
C THR A 22 -0.59 11.10 -12.45
N PRO A 23 -1.55 10.54 -11.68
CA PRO A 23 -1.25 9.71 -10.52
C PRO A 23 -0.65 8.37 -10.96
N VAL A 24 0.31 7.86 -10.18
CA VAL A 24 0.96 6.56 -10.42
C VAL A 24 0.78 5.63 -9.23
N TRP A 25 0.57 4.35 -9.52
CA TRP A 25 0.56 3.26 -8.55
C TRP A 25 1.08 1.99 -9.25
N MET A 26 1.65 1.07 -8.49
CA MET A 26 2.22 -0.16 -9.04
C MET A 26 1.50 -1.38 -8.47
N MET A 27 1.05 -2.27 -9.36
CA MET A 27 0.56 -3.58 -8.93
C MET A 27 1.66 -4.34 -8.19
N ARG A 28 1.32 -4.87 -7.01
CA ARG A 28 2.26 -5.58 -6.13
C ARG A 28 3.41 -4.71 -5.62
N GLN A 29 3.16 -3.41 -5.38
CA GLN A 29 4.15 -2.51 -4.77
C GLN A 29 4.66 -3.01 -3.40
N ALA A 30 3.80 -3.63 -2.58
CA ALA A 30 4.22 -4.32 -1.37
C ALA A 30 4.64 -5.76 -1.73
N GLY A 31 5.92 -5.97 -2.04
CA GLY A 31 6.38 -7.22 -2.62
C GLY A 31 7.78 -7.63 -2.19
N ARG A 32 8.16 -8.85 -2.58
CA ARG A 32 9.44 -9.50 -2.22
C ARG A 32 10.70 -8.77 -2.68
N TYR A 33 10.56 -7.75 -3.52
CA TYR A 33 11.68 -6.93 -3.97
C TYR A 33 12.12 -5.93 -2.88
N LEU A 34 11.22 -5.56 -1.95
CA LEU A 34 11.55 -4.74 -0.79
C LEU A 34 12.16 -5.60 0.33
N PRO A 35 13.34 -5.24 0.86
CA PRO A 35 13.97 -6.00 1.95
C PRO A 35 13.14 -5.97 3.24
N GLU A 36 12.46 -4.86 3.53
CA GLU A 36 11.52 -4.70 4.64
C GLU A 36 10.32 -5.65 4.53
N TYR A 37 9.73 -5.81 3.34
CA TYR A 37 8.66 -6.80 3.12
C TYR A 37 9.12 -8.22 3.46
N ARG A 38 10.34 -8.57 3.08
CA ARG A 38 10.92 -9.90 3.38
C ARG A 38 11.15 -10.07 4.89
N ALA A 39 11.47 -9.01 5.62
CA ALA A 39 11.65 -9.06 7.06
C ALA A 39 10.30 -9.30 7.78
N THR A 40 9.26 -8.53 7.46
CA THR A 40 7.91 -8.72 8.03
C THR A 40 7.37 -10.11 7.71
N ARG A 41 7.60 -10.61 6.48
CA ARG A 41 7.21 -11.97 6.09
C ARG A 41 7.93 -13.06 6.90
N LYS A 42 9.21 -12.88 7.25
CA LYS A 42 9.94 -13.84 8.10
C LYS A 42 9.34 -13.90 9.51
N ILE A 43 8.89 -12.76 10.03
CA ILE A 43 8.25 -12.65 11.35
C ILE A 43 6.86 -13.32 11.33
N ALA A 44 6.08 -13.08 10.27
CA ALA A 44 4.75 -13.68 10.09
C ALA A 44 4.77 -15.21 9.84
N GLY A 45 5.94 -15.78 9.52
CA GLY A 45 6.13 -17.21 9.27
C GLY A 45 5.67 -17.65 7.88
N ASP A 46 4.37 -17.60 7.61
CA ASP A 46 3.77 -18.01 6.33
C ASP A 46 2.93 -16.89 5.68
N PHE A 47 2.61 -17.08 4.39
CA PHE A 47 1.88 -16.08 3.61
C PHE A 47 0.43 -15.88 4.08
N LEU A 48 -0.23 -16.95 4.53
CA LEU A 48 -1.62 -16.88 4.94
C LEU A 48 -1.75 -16.17 6.29
N SER A 49 -0.80 -16.40 7.19
CA SER A 49 -0.65 -15.74 8.48
C SER A 49 -0.34 -14.26 8.31
N LEU A 50 0.50 -13.89 7.32
CA LEU A 50 0.72 -12.50 6.94
C LEU A 50 -0.58 -11.81 6.48
N CYS A 51 -1.40 -12.49 5.66
CA CYS A 51 -2.66 -11.93 5.18
C CYS A 51 -3.77 -11.90 6.24
N LYS A 52 -3.78 -12.85 7.18
CA LYS A 52 -4.79 -12.96 8.24
C LYS A 52 -4.49 -12.09 9.46
N ASN A 53 -3.27 -11.61 9.60
CA ASN A 53 -2.89 -10.67 10.65
C ASN A 53 -3.02 -9.23 10.14
N ALA A 54 -3.99 -8.49 10.69
CA ALA A 54 -4.28 -7.10 10.30
C ALA A 54 -3.09 -6.16 10.54
N GLU A 55 -2.30 -6.37 11.60
CA GLU A 55 -1.14 -5.54 11.92
C GLU A 55 -0.04 -5.72 10.87
N PHE A 56 0.31 -6.97 10.55
CA PHE A 56 1.32 -7.25 9.52
C PHE A 56 0.85 -6.85 8.12
N ALA A 57 -0.44 -7.02 7.80
CA ALA A 57 -1.00 -6.58 6.52
C ALA A 57 -0.97 -5.05 6.38
N CYS A 58 -1.22 -4.31 7.46
CA CYS A 58 -1.10 -2.86 7.49
C CYS A 58 0.37 -2.43 7.29
N GLU A 59 1.29 -3.04 8.05
CA GLU A 59 2.72 -2.74 7.98
C GLU A 59 3.25 -2.87 6.56
N VAL A 60 3.01 -4.00 5.88
CA VAL A 60 3.49 -4.21 4.51
C VAL A 60 2.85 -3.25 3.49
N THR A 61 1.66 -2.71 3.77
CA THR A 61 0.96 -1.78 2.88
C THR A 61 1.53 -0.36 2.97
N VAL A 62 1.97 0.05 4.17
CA VAL A 62 2.52 1.38 4.45
C VAL A 62 4.05 1.42 4.29
N GLN A 63 4.69 0.28 3.99
CA GLN A 63 6.13 0.22 3.75
C GLN A 63 6.56 1.26 2.70
N PRO A 64 7.69 1.96 2.94
CA PRO A 64 8.20 2.95 2.02
C PRO A 64 8.55 2.31 0.67
N LEU A 65 8.33 3.08 -0.40
CA LEU A 65 8.81 2.78 -1.75
C LEU A 65 9.95 3.73 -2.10
#